data_AF-A0A2T0A8P9-F1
#
_entry.id   AF-A0A2T0A8P9-F1
#
_cell.length_a   1.000
_cell.length_b   1.000
_cell.length_c   1.000
_cell.angle_alpha   90.00
_cell.angle_beta   90.00
_cell.angle_gamma   90.00
#
_symmetry.space_group_name_H-M   'P 1'
#
loop_
_entity.id
_entity.type
_entity.pdbx_description
1 polymer ?
#
loop_
_entity_poly.entity_id
_entity_poly.type
_entity_poly.pdbx_seq_one_letter_code
_entity_poly.pdbx_strand_id
1 'polypeptide(L)'
;MGILSGLIRFIRIGPPPIRPSQPAQSQQQQQQRPQSTAARDTRPAARKSPHNPLVDLPLDEFLRFERDVAWKRLLVNVNPEGTSKGCVVASPSKALPDYWYEWTRDSAVVERTIVHRFIRERRAEDWTRLTEYIEASRIMQHKQTVIGGFEDGGLGEVKYHVDHEPFTGSWGRPQADGPGSRIVTLATLAIHLLEQGKLEEVEFVKRALYPGRPEEGIEWTGVVKGDLEYVATNWKIKGFDLWEEVSGRHFYTLLTLRTSLLLGARLAALLSDPTSAARYVSAADEITPFLARFWDAERGVIVVTVDHGKELGAVGAYAGTADGADVGKQVKKESHADEEEEEGAENYDETHGKISGLDTAAVLAVLHAGRATSWARLSTSGCVDPSTVFENGEKVLATLAKIVEAFRGLYPLNEGRKKGEAVALGRYPEDKYDGVGLSIAHPWYLCTAAAAEFLYLLVEDLAALSTSSTSSSSSASFLHLSPLLHSSLTSLIPSLTTHLPPPGSSLPSSHPSFPLLLRSLYTLADSFLSVIQRYVGHSGSLSEQFERTGVPRRSEWHENGQLEDSKRDPETGEEVEAIGRGARDLTWSYAAFVTAVEERDVARKALERALGAGVEAEEGALKGKGRE
;
A
#
# COMPACT_ATOMS: atom_id res chain seq x y z
N MET A 1 -32.35 -61.98 51.64
CA MET A 1 -33.39 -62.10 50.58
C MET A 1 -32.69 -61.95 49.22
N GLY A 2 -33.31 -62.38 48.11
CA GLY A 2 -32.66 -62.46 46.79
C GLY A 2 -32.85 -61.20 45.90
N ILE A 3 -32.60 -61.25 44.58
CA ILE A 3 -32.04 -62.34 43.74
C ILE A 3 -31.64 -61.79 42.33
N LEU A 4 -30.49 -62.23 41.78
CA LEU A 4 -30.01 -62.11 40.36
C LEU A 4 -29.99 -60.69 39.72
N SER A 5 -29.34 -60.36 38.58
CA SER A 5 -28.37 -60.99 37.64
C SER A 5 -27.44 -59.82 37.16
N GLY A 6 -26.13 -59.92 36.88
CA GLY A 6 -25.40 -60.87 36.01
C GLY A 6 -25.53 -60.45 34.54
N LEU A 7 -24.52 -60.40 33.65
CA LEU A 7 -23.08 -60.76 33.55
C LEU A 7 -22.40 -59.60 32.73
N ILE A 8 -21.08 -59.39 32.52
CA ILE A 8 -19.74 -59.93 32.88
C ILE A 8 -18.76 -58.72 32.65
N ARG A 9 -17.62 -58.41 33.30
CA ARG A 9 -16.72 -58.99 34.34
C ARG A 9 -15.33 -59.44 33.81
N PHE A 10 -14.31 -58.58 33.98
CA PHE A 10 -12.83 -58.79 34.08
C PHE A 10 -12.08 -57.58 33.45
N ILE A 11 -10.82 -57.22 33.75
CA ILE A 11 -9.82 -57.73 34.73
C ILE A 11 -9.03 -56.55 35.36
N ARG A 12 -8.14 -56.80 36.36
CA ARG A 12 -7.23 -55.81 36.96
C ARG A 12 -6.01 -56.53 37.56
N ILE A 13 -4.76 -56.28 37.12
CA ILE A 13 -3.52 -56.69 37.83
C ILE A 13 -2.38 -55.69 37.58
N GLY A 14 -1.67 -55.33 38.67
CA GLY A 14 -0.31 -54.79 38.76
C GLY A 14 0.13 -54.92 40.24
N PRO A 15 1.30 -54.43 40.71
CA PRO A 15 2.48 -53.90 40.02
C PRO A 15 3.72 -54.83 40.20
N PRO A 16 4.96 -54.42 39.83
CA PRO A 16 5.96 -54.11 40.87
C PRO A 16 6.96 -52.97 40.49
N PRO A 17 7.88 -52.54 41.40
CA PRO A 17 8.67 -51.29 41.24
C PRO A 17 10.17 -51.44 40.86
N ILE A 18 10.67 -50.46 40.08
CA ILE A 18 11.99 -49.76 40.11
C ILE A 18 13.30 -50.58 40.24
N ARG A 19 14.24 -50.44 39.27
CA ARG A 19 15.62 -49.89 39.43
C ARG A 19 16.41 -49.87 38.09
N PRO A 20 17.51 -49.07 37.95
CA PRO A 20 17.76 -48.29 36.73
C PRO A 20 19.05 -48.60 35.96
N SER A 21 19.17 -48.03 34.75
CA SER A 21 20.44 -47.74 34.07
C SER A 21 20.33 -46.58 33.06
N GLN A 22 21.29 -45.65 33.14
CA GLN A 22 21.70 -44.76 32.04
C GLN A 22 22.75 -45.48 31.16
N PRO A 23 23.26 -44.88 30.06
CA PRO A 23 22.53 -44.25 28.95
C PRO A 23 23.02 -44.79 27.59
N ALA A 24 22.19 -44.77 26.53
CA ALA A 24 22.62 -45.17 25.19
C ALA A 24 22.01 -44.32 24.06
N GLN A 25 22.85 -43.42 23.55
CA GLN A 25 23.01 -42.98 22.16
C GLN A 25 21.78 -42.92 21.23
N SER A 26 21.55 -41.70 20.74
CA SER A 26 20.63 -41.35 19.64
C SER A 26 20.80 -42.22 18.38
N GLN A 27 19.72 -42.82 17.91
CA GLN A 27 19.56 -43.20 16.50
C GLN A 27 18.56 -42.25 15.83
N GLN A 28 18.89 -41.76 14.65
CA GLN A 28 18.00 -40.91 13.86
C GLN A 28 16.86 -41.76 13.28
N GLN A 29 15.65 -41.64 13.82
CA GLN A 29 14.46 -42.08 13.09
C GLN A 29 14.05 -40.99 12.11
N GLN A 30 14.14 -41.30 10.81
CA GLN A 30 13.56 -40.47 9.76
C GLN A 30 12.04 -40.48 9.91
N GLN A 31 11.47 -39.41 10.45
CA GLN A 31 10.03 -39.17 10.33
C GLN A 31 9.72 -38.96 8.85
N GLN A 32 9.15 -39.99 8.23
CA GLN A 32 8.64 -39.88 6.87
C GLN A 32 7.52 -38.84 6.88
N ARG A 33 7.62 -37.82 6.01
CA ARG A 33 6.49 -36.93 5.74
C ARG A 33 5.27 -37.78 5.40
N PRO A 34 4.05 -37.44 5.85
CA PRO A 34 2.85 -38.05 5.30
C PRO A 34 2.90 -37.84 3.78
N GLN A 35 2.91 -38.93 3.02
CA GLN A 35 2.75 -38.83 1.58
C GLN A 35 1.37 -38.25 1.34
N SER A 36 1.29 -37.06 0.73
CA SER A 36 0.02 -36.57 0.23
C SER A 36 -0.47 -37.58 -0.81
N THR A 37 -1.53 -38.30 -0.48
CA THR A 37 -2.32 -39.02 -1.47
C THR A 37 -2.92 -37.95 -2.37
N ALA A 38 -2.20 -37.60 -3.44
CA ALA A 38 -2.64 -36.63 -4.42
C ALA A 38 -3.96 -37.12 -5.00
N ALA A 39 -5.07 -36.57 -4.49
CA ALA A 39 -6.37 -36.70 -5.11
C ALA A 39 -6.19 -36.24 -6.55
N ARG A 40 -6.42 -37.16 -7.51
CA ARG A 40 -6.35 -36.80 -8.93
C ARG A 40 -7.28 -35.63 -9.13
N ASP A 41 -6.77 -34.53 -9.67
CA ASP A 41 -7.60 -33.37 -9.99
C ASP A 41 -8.64 -33.79 -11.03
N THR A 42 -9.87 -34.03 -10.58
CA THR A 42 -11.00 -34.50 -11.41
C THR A 42 -11.73 -33.34 -12.09
N ARG A 43 -11.33 -32.09 -11.84
CA ARG A 43 -11.86 -30.94 -12.58
C ARG A 43 -11.47 -31.05 -14.06
N PRO A 44 -12.25 -30.49 -14.99
CA PRO A 44 -11.80 -30.28 -16.37
C PRO A 44 -10.43 -29.62 -16.43
N ALA A 45 -9.70 -29.82 -17.52
CA ALA A 45 -8.46 -29.08 -17.75
C ALA A 45 -8.78 -27.59 -17.92
N ALA A 46 -8.14 -26.73 -17.14
CA ALA A 46 -8.31 -25.29 -17.24
C ALA A 46 -7.88 -24.78 -18.62
N ARG A 47 -8.57 -23.75 -19.14
CA ARG A 47 -8.24 -23.15 -20.42
C ARG A 47 -6.91 -22.40 -20.30
N LYS A 48 -5.90 -22.87 -21.03
CA LYS A 48 -4.55 -22.28 -21.00
C LYS A 48 -4.55 -20.80 -21.39
N SER A 49 -3.68 -20.02 -20.76
CA SER A 49 -3.45 -18.62 -21.15
C SER A 49 -2.83 -18.58 -22.55
N PRO A 50 -3.44 -17.89 -23.53
CA PRO A 50 -2.76 -17.58 -24.78
C PRO A 50 -1.65 -16.55 -24.54
N HIS A 51 -0.63 -16.56 -25.40
CA HIS A 51 0.49 -15.60 -25.33
C HIS A 51 -0.01 -14.16 -25.39
N ASN A 52 0.28 -13.37 -24.36
CA ASN A 52 -0.20 -12.00 -24.23
C ASN A 52 0.60 -11.04 -25.13
N PRO A 53 0.00 -10.44 -26.18
CA PRO A 53 0.73 -9.56 -27.11
C PRO A 53 1.24 -8.27 -26.44
N LEU A 54 0.67 -7.86 -25.29
CA LEU A 54 1.10 -6.65 -24.57
C LEU A 54 2.55 -6.75 -24.05
N VAL A 55 3.07 -7.97 -23.84
CA VAL A 55 4.43 -8.20 -23.33
C VAL A 55 5.52 -8.03 -24.39
N ASP A 56 5.15 -7.99 -25.68
CA ASP A 56 6.06 -7.82 -26.81
C ASP A 56 6.14 -6.38 -27.31
N LEU A 57 5.23 -5.50 -26.87
CA LEU A 57 5.20 -4.09 -27.24
C LEU A 57 6.45 -3.34 -26.73
N PRO A 58 6.94 -2.31 -27.44
CA PRO A 58 7.84 -1.32 -26.85
C PRO A 58 7.20 -0.71 -25.59
N LEU A 59 7.99 -0.47 -24.53
CA LEU A 59 7.45 0.00 -23.23
C LEU A 59 6.61 1.27 -23.39
N ASP A 60 7.06 2.26 -24.17
CA ASP A 60 6.30 3.48 -24.44
C ASP A 60 5.01 3.28 -25.24
N GLU A 61 4.86 2.16 -25.96
CA GLU A 61 3.62 1.79 -26.62
C GLU A 61 2.67 1.08 -25.65
N PHE A 62 3.20 0.13 -24.87
CA PHE A 62 2.46 -0.52 -23.79
C PHE A 62 1.91 0.50 -22.79
N LEU A 63 2.72 1.43 -22.27
CA LEU A 63 2.27 2.39 -21.25
C LEU A 63 1.19 3.35 -21.77
N ARG A 64 1.21 3.70 -23.06
CA ARG A 64 0.12 4.49 -23.68
C ARG A 64 -1.17 3.67 -23.79
N PHE A 65 -1.09 2.43 -24.25
CA PHE A 65 -2.24 1.54 -24.36
C PHE A 65 -2.83 1.20 -22.98
N GLU A 66 -1.98 0.77 -22.05
CA GLU A 66 -2.40 0.26 -20.74
C GLU A 66 -2.92 1.38 -19.85
N ARG A 67 -2.41 2.62 -19.93
CA ARG A 67 -3.01 3.75 -19.20
C ARG A 67 -4.46 3.96 -19.60
N ASP A 68 -4.75 3.86 -20.90
CA ASP A 68 -6.10 4.00 -21.44
C ASP A 68 -6.99 2.78 -21.13
N VAL A 69 -6.44 1.61 -20.82
CA VAL A 69 -7.19 0.43 -20.33
C VAL A 69 -7.41 0.52 -18.82
N ALA A 70 -6.35 0.74 -18.04
CA ALA A 70 -6.38 0.91 -16.59
C ALA A 70 -7.36 2.02 -16.17
N TRP A 71 -7.36 3.18 -16.86
CA TRP A 71 -8.34 4.23 -16.59
C TRP A 71 -9.79 3.78 -16.83
N LYS A 72 -10.05 3.01 -17.90
CA LYS A 72 -11.39 2.48 -18.17
C LYS A 72 -11.83 1.47 -17.12
N ARG A 73 -10.93 0.57 -16.70
CA ARG A 73 -11.21 -0.45 -15.68
C ARG A 73 -11.39 0.15 -14.28
N LEU A 74 -10.59 1.16 -13.92
CA LEU A 74 -10.81 1.98 -12.73
C LEU A 74 -12.22 2.55 -12.71
N LEU A 75 -12.66 3.19 -13.82
CA LEU A 75 -14.00 3.75 -13.93
C LEU A 75 -15.14 2.72 -14.03
N VAL A 76 -14.87 1.45 -14.31
CA VAL A 76 -15.88 0.37 -14.21
C VAL A 76 -16.20 0.06 -12.76
N ASN A 77 -15.25 0.21 -11.84
CA ASN A 77 -15.44 -0.04 -10.40
C ASN A 77 -15.94 1.21 -9.63
N VAL A 78 -16.14 2.35 -10.31
CA VAL A 78 -16.74 3.58 -9.75
C VAL A 78 -18.21 3.64 -10.16
N ASN A 79 -19.09 3.42 -9.18
CA ASN A 79 -20.54 3.26 -9.30
C ASN A 79 -20.96 2.13 -10.28
N PRO A 80 -20.51 0.88 -10.09
CA PRO A 80 -20.89 -0.26 -10.93
C PRO A 80 -22.35 -0.69 -10.75
N GLU A 81 -22.87 -1.45 -11.71
CA GLU A 81 -24.23 -2.01 -11.64
C GLU A 81 -24.42 -2.89 -10.39
N GLY A 82 -25.53 -2.66 -9.68
CA GLY A 82 -25.83 -3.34 -8.42
C GLY A 82 -25.19 -2.71 -7.17
N THR A 83 -24.78 -1.44 -7.24
CA THR A 83 -24.27 -0.66 -6.09
C THR A 83 -25.12 0.60 -5.84
N SER A 84 -24.98 1.19 -4.64
CA SER A 84 -25.55 2.50 -4.32
C SER A 84 -24.76 3.61 -5.02
N LYS A 85 -25.46 4.71 -5.34
CA LYS A 85 -24.88 5.84 -6.08
C LYS A 85 -23.64 6.39 -5.37
N GLY A 86 -22.57 6.61 -6.12
CA GLY A 86 -21.29 7.09 -5.61
C GLY A 86 -20.42 6.04 -4.91
N CYS A 87 -20.82 4.75 -4.90
CA CYS A 87 -19.99 3.68 -4.36
C CYS A 87 -18.74 3.43 -5.22
N VAL A 88 -17.60 3.16 -4.58
CA VAL A 88 -16.37 2.70 -5.27
C VAL A 88 -15.94 1.36 -4.67
N VAL A 89 -16.10 0.28 -5.44
CA VAL A 89 -15.74 -1.06 -4.98
C VAL A 89 -14.24 -1.28 -5.04
N ALA A 90 -13.68 -2.06 -4.11
CA ALA A 90 -12.27 -2.45 -4.19
C ALA A 90 -12.00 -3.37 -5.39
N SER A 91 -12.93 -4.28 -5.70
CA SER A 91 -12.86 -5.20 -6.85
C SER A 91 -14.25 -5.77 -7.21
N PRO A 92 -14.49 -6.20 -8.47
CA PRO A 92 -15.65 -6.99 -8.87
C PRO A 92 -15.64 -8.47 -8.40
N SER A 93 -14.70 -8.89 -7.55
CA SER A 93 -14.62 -10.23 -6.97
C SER A 93 -15.56 -10.39 -5.76
N LYS A 94 -16.44 -11.40 -5.82
CA LYS A 94 -17.53 -11.68 -4.84
C LYS A 94 -17.33 -12.97 -4.04
N ALA A 95 -16.23 -13.67 -4.27
CA ALA A 95 -15.82 -14.90 -3.60
C ALA A 95 -14.39 -15.27 -4.02
N LEU A 96 -13.57 -15.69 -3.06
CA LEU A 96 -12.17 -16.11 -3.28
C LEU A 96 -11.32 -15.10 -4.09
N PRO A 97 -11.07 -13.90 -3.55
CA PRO A 97 -11.62 -13.34 -2.31
C PRO A 97 -12.96 -12.60 -2.54
N ASP A 98 -13.66 -12.25 -1.46
CA ASP A 98 -14.84 -11.37 -1.53
C ASP A 98 -14.44 -9.92 -1.20
N TYR A 99 -14.23 -9.13 -2.25
CA TYR A 99 -13.82 -7.72 -2.21
C TYR A 99 -14.92 -6.79 -2.76
N TRP A 100 -16.16 -7.28 -2.85
CA TRP A 100 -17.33 -6.51 -3.26
C TRP A 100 -17.87 -5.65 -2.09
N TYR A 101 -17.01 -4.73 -1.65
CA TYR A 101 -17.24 -3.75 -0.59
C TYR A 101 -16.56 -2.44 -0.99
N GLU A 102 -16.96 -1.35 -0.36
CA GLU A 102 -16.22 -0.08 -0.40
C GLU A 102 -15.38 0.06 0.87
N TRP A 103 -14.06 0.20 0.72
CA TRP A 103 -13.15 0.58 1.81
C TRP A 103 -12.93 2.09 1.81
N THR A 104 -13.02 2.72 2.99
CA THR A 104 -12.93 4.19 3.14
C THR A 104 -11.60 4.77 2.63
N ARG A 105 -10.49 4.02 2.79
CA ARG A 105 -9.17 4.36 2.22
C ARG A 105 -9.17 4.25 0.70
N ASP A 106 -9.60 3.09 0.20
CA ASP A 106 -9.40 2.70 -1.19
C ASP A 106 -10.24 3.58 -2.13
N SER A 107 -11.50 3.87 -1.77
CA SER A 107 -12.33 4.81 -2.52
C SER A 107 -11.74 6.22 -2.53
N ALA A 108 -11.24 6.70 -1.39
CA ALA A 108 -10.58 7.99 -1.31
C ALA A 108 -9.28 8.07 -2.14
N VAL A 109 -8.50 6.99 -2.20
CA VAL A 109 -7.29 6.88 -3.03
C VAL A 109 -7.63 6.86 -4.52
N VAL A 110 -8.67 6.13 -4.92
CA VAL A 110 -9.15 6.05 -6.31
C VAL A 110 -9.71 7.39 -6.77
N GLU A 111 -10.61 7.99 -6.00
CA GLU A 111 -11.21 9.31 -6.29
C GLU A 111 -10.17 10.44 -6.28
N ARG A 112 -9.00 10.26 -5.64
CA ARG A 112 -7.88 11.21 -5.78
C ARG A 112 -7.40 11.32 -7.23
N THR A 113 -7.41 10.23 -7.99
CA THR A 113 -7.05 10.27 -9.42
C THR A 113 -8.08 11.04 -10.23
N ILE A 114 -9.36 10.91 -9.89
CA ILE A 114 -10.49 11.65 -10.50
C ILE A 114 -10.46 13.13 -10.09
N VAL A 115 -10.13 13.47 -8.84
CA VAL A 115 -9.87 14.86 -8.40
C VAL A 115 -8.73 15.48 -9.21
N HIS A 116 -7.58 14.80 -9.36
CA HIS A 116 -6.47 15.33 -10.14
C HIS A 116 -6.84 15.50 -11.63
N ARG A 117 -7.56 14.54 -12.23
CA ARG A 117 -8.05 14.68 -13.61
C ARG A 117 -9.05 15.83 -13.76
N PHE A 118 -9.98 16.00 -12.81
CA PHE A 118 -10.92 17.12 -12.79
C PHE A 118 -10.20 18.47 -12.64
N ILE A 119 -9.21 18.59 -11.76
CA ILE A 119 -8.41 19.81 -11.59
C ILE A 119 -7.69 20.18 -12.90
N ARG A 120 -7.12 19.19 -13.61
CA ARG A 120 -6.40 19.42 -14.88
C ARG A 120 -7.32 19.69 -16.08
N GLU A 121 -8.48 19.03 -16.16
CA GLU A 121 -9.27 18.92 -17.41
C GLU A 121 -10.75 19.31 -17.27
N ARG A 122 -11.22 19.61 -16.05
CA ARG A 122 -12.54 20.18 -15.71
C ARG A 122 -13.78 19.47 -16.32
N ARG A 123 -13.68 18.16 -16.57
CA ARG A 123 -14.74 17.31 -17.14
C ARG A 123 -16.02 17.27 -16.29
N ALA A 124 -17.18 17.25 -16.95
CA ALA A 124 -18.48 17.14 -16.29
C ALA A 124 -18.75 15.72 -15.75
N GLU A 125 -18.17 14.70 -16.40
CA GLU A 125 -18.28 13.29 -16.02
C GLU A 125 -17.46 12.96 -14.77
N ASP A 126 -16.39 13.71 -14.52
CA ASP A 126 -15.58 13.64 -13.30
C ASP A 126 -16.29 14.42 -12.18
N TRP A 127 -16.82 15.61 -12.45
CA TRP A 127 -17.63 16.36 -11.49
C TRP A 127 -18.85 15.58 -10.98
N THR A 128 -19.54 14.87 -11.89
CA THR A 128 -20.69 14.03 -11.54
C THR A 128 -20.28 12.94 -10.55
N ARG A 129 -19.18 12.21 -10.82
CA ARG A 129 -18.64 11.19 -9.90
C ARG A 129 -18.24 11.75 -8.55
N LEU A 130 -17.48 12.85 -8.54
CA LEU A 130 -17.03 13.50 -7.31
C LEU A 130 -18.22 13.94 -6.45
N THR A 131 -19.27 14.51 -7.04
CA THR A 131 -20.47 14.89 -6.27
C THR A 131 -21.28 13.69 -5.76
N GLU A 132 -21.27 12.56 -6.46
CA GLU A 132 -21.86 11.31 -6.00
C GLU A 132 -21.06 10.68 -4.86
N TYR A 133 -19.74 10.62 -4.96
CA TYR A 133 -18.84 10.12 -3.91
C TYR A 133 -18.91 10.98 -2.64
N ILE A 134 -19.08 12.30 -2.77
CA ILE A 134 -19.32 13.20 -1.62
C ILE A 134 -20.63 12.86 -0.91
N GLU A 135 -21.69 12.50 -1.65
CA GLU A 135 -22.97 12.08 -1.07
C GLU A 135 -22.87 10.70 -0.40
N ALA A 136 -22.24 9.72 -1.06
CA ALA A 136 -21.94 8.40 -0.51
C ALA A 136 -21.13 8.50 0.80
N SER A 137 -20.07 9.30 0.79
CA SER A 137 -19.24 9.58 1.96
C SER A 137 -20.02 10.17 3.12
N ARG A 138 -20.91 11.14 2.85
CA ARG A 138 -21.79 11.72 3.86
C ARG A 138 -22.75 10.69 4.46
N ILE A 139 -23.35 9.84 3.62
CA ILE A 139 -24.25 8.77 4.07
C ILE A 139 -23.50 7.81 4.99
N MET A 140 -22.33 7.32 4.57
CA MET A 140 -21.49 6.42 5.36
C MET A 140 -21.06 7.03 6.71
N GLN A 141 -20.64 8.30 6.72
CA GLN A 141 -20.26 9.02 7.95
C GLN A 141 -21.38 9.03 9.02
N HIS A 142 -22.66 9.04 8.63
CA HIS A 142 -23.79 9.09 9.55
C HIS A 142 -24.41 7.71 9.85
N LYS A 143 -23.78 6.61 9.43
CA LYS A 143 -24.19 5.26 9.82
C LYS A 143 -23.76 4.93 11.26
N GLN A 144 -24.57 4.12 11.94
CA GLN A 144 -24.15 3.47 13.19
C GLN A 144 -23.33 2.23 12.85
N THR A 145 -22.03 2.26 13.11
CA THR A 145 -21.09 1.16 12.86
C THR A 145 -20.84 0.33 14.12
N VAL A 146 -19.98 -0.68 14.01
CA VAL A 146 -19.57 -1.53 15.15
C VAL A 146 -18.79 -0.74 16.21
N ILE A 147 -18.19 0.39 15.84
CA ILE A 147 -17.29 1.21 16.68
C ILE A 147 -17.80 2.65 16.91
N GLY A 148 -19.08 2.90 16.67
CA GLY A 148 -19.74 4.20 16.92
C GLY A 148 -20.53 4.71 15.73
N GLY A 149 -21.15 5.88 15.90
CA GLY A 149 -21.72 6.71 14.84
C GLY A 149 -20.86 7.95 14.57
N PHE A 150 -21.49 9.03 14.09
CA PHE A 150 -20.80 10.24 13.62
C PHE A 150 -19.93 10.93 14.68
N GLU A 151 -20.37 10.96 15.95
CA GLU A 151 -19.73 11.75 17.02
C GLU A 151 -18.78 10.94 17.93
N ASP A 152 -18.96 9.63 18.04
CA ASP A 152 -18.36 8.78 19.08
C ASP A 152 -17.40 7.68 18.57
N GLY A 153 -17.22 7.53 17.25
CA GLY A 153 -16.10 6.74 16.69
C GLY A 153 -16.27 6.15 15.29
N GLY A 154 -17.50 6.13 14.77
CA GLY A 154 -17.90 5.38 13.57
C GLY A 154 -17.16 5.75 12.27
N LEU A 155 -16.63 6.97 12.18
CA LEU A 155 -15.83 7.40 11.02
C LEU A 155 -14.55 6.57 10.84
N GLY A 156 -14.04 5.92 11.89
CA GLY A 156 -12.91 4.99 11.80
C GLY A 156 -13.25 3.61 11.20
N GLU A 157 -14.50 3.38 10.81
CA GLU A 157 -14.95 2.11 10.23
C GLU A 157 -14.36 1.91 8.84
N VAL A 158 -13.97 0.67 8.60
CA VAL A 158 -12.97 0.34 7.59
C VAL A 158 -13.60 0.20 6.22
N LYS A 159 -14.72 -0.52 6.16
CA LYS A 159 -15.44 -0.84 4.93
C LYS A 159 -16.95 -0.96 5.13
N TYR A 160 -17.67 -0.75 4.04
CA TYR A 160 -19.11 -0.76 3.93
C TYR A 160 -19.54 -1.74 2.83
N HIS A 161 -20.73 -2.31 2.97
CA HIS A 161 -21.40 -2.99 1.87
C HIS A 161 -21.67 -2.00 0.73
N VAL A 162 -21.77 -2.48 -0.50
CA VAL A 162 -21.91 -1.62 -1.71
C VAL A 162 -23.21 -0.81 -1.78
N ASP A 163 -24.13 -1.02 -0.85
CA ASP A 163 -25.35 -0.24 -0.67
C ASP A 163 -25.18 0.95 0.30
N HIS A 164 -23.98 1.11 0.87
CA HIS A 164 -23.54 2.03 1.94
C HIS A 164 -23.88 1.58 3.38
N GLU A 165 -24.32 0.35 3.62
CA GLU A 165 -24.51 -0.16 5.00
C GLU A 165 -23.19 -0.64 5.65
N PRO A 166 -22.96 -0.43 6.96
CA PRO A 166 -21.71 -0.83 7.61
C PRO A 166 -21.46 -2.34 7.61
N PHE A 167 -20.20 -2.76 7.39
CA PHE A 167 -19.82 -4.16 7.53
C PHE A 167 -19.78 -4.58 9.00
N THR A 168 -20.77 -5.35 9.45
CA THR A 168 -20.94 -5.74 10.87
C THR A 168 -20.10 -6.95 11.32
N GLY A 169 -19.36 -7.59 10.42
CA GLY A 169 -18.51 -8.74 10.72
C GLY A 169 -17.21 -8.39 11.46
N SER A 170 -16.53 -9.41 12.01
CA SER A 170 -15.17 -9.32 12.56
C SER A 170 -14.20 -8.77 11.51
N TRP A 171 -13.36 -7.79 11.88
CA TRP A 171 -12.41 -7.16 10.96
C TRP A 171 -11.33 -6.38 11.73
N GLY A 172 -10.18 -6.12 11.10
CA GLY A 172 -9.10 -5.29 11.65
C GLY A 172 -9.46 -3.81 11.66
N ARG A 173 -10.20 -3.36 12.69
CA ARG A 173 -10.68 -1.97 12.86
C ARG A 173 -10.21 -1.35 14.20
N PRO A 174 -10.17 -0.02 14.36
CA PRO A 174 -10.39 1.04 13.35
C PRO A 174 -9.19 1.22 12.42
N GLN A 175 -9.39 1.89 11.28
CA GLN A 175 -8.33 2.34 10.37
C GLN A 175 -8.50 3.84 10.06
N ALA A 176 -7.87 4.69 10.89
CA ALA A 176 -8.06 6.15 10.82
C ALA A 176 -7.52 6.79 9.52
N ASP A 177 -6.67 6.09 8.77
CA ASP A 177 -6.20 6.51 7.45
C ASP A 177 -7.30 6.52 6.37
N GLY A 178 -8.47 5.90 6.62
CA GLY A 178 -9.67 6.07 5.79
C GLY A 178 -10.12 7.54 5.75
N PRO A 179 -10.65 8.09 6.87
CA PRO A 179 -10.94 9.52 7.01
C PRO A 179 -9.77 10.43 6.62
N GLY A 180 -8.54 10.06 7.02
CA GLY A 180 -7.34 10.79 6.60
C GLY A 180 -7.20 10.91 5.08
N SER A 181 -7.35 9.80 4.35
CA SER A 181 -7.28 9.76 2.88
C SER A 181 -8.43 10.55 2.25
N ARG A 182 -9.66 10.42 2.79
CA ARG A 182 -10.83 11.14 2.29
C ARG A 182 -10.69 12.65 2.43
N ILE A 183 -10.14 13.15 3.54
CA ILE A 183 -9.75 14.56 3.69
C ILE A 183 -8.69 14.93 2.64
N VAL A 184 -7.60 14.17 2.48
CA VAL A 184 -6.53 14.51 1.52
C VAL A 184 -7.09 14.68 0.10
N THR A 185 -8.01 13.81 -0.30
CA THR A 185 -8.70 13.88 -1.59
C THR A 185 -9.68 15.05 -1.69
N LEU A 186 -10.65 15.14 -0.76
CA LEU A 186 -11.76 16.10 -0.86
C LEU A 186 -11.38 17.53 -0.43
N ALA A 187 -10.40 17.70 0.47
CA ALA A 187 -9.85 19.02 0.79
C ALA A 187 -9.01 19.57 -0.37
N THR A 188 -8.30 18.73 -1.12
CA THR A 188 -7.59 19.14 -2.35
C THR A 188 -8.58 19.66 -3.40
N LEU A 189 -9.71 18.97 -3.59
CA LEU A 189 -10.82 19.46 -4.42
C LEU A 189 -11.38 20.78 -3.89
N ALA A 190 -11.70 20.86 -2.60
CA ALA A 190 -12.27 22.07 -1.97
C ALA A 190 -11.37 23.29 -2.14
N ILE A 191 -10.07 23.16 -1.88
CA ILE A 191 -9.08 24.23 -2.02
C ILE A 191 -9.02 24.72 -3.47
N HIS A 192 -8.98 23.81 -4.46
CA HIS A 192 -9.01 24.19 -5.88
C HIS A 192 -10.29 24.97 -6.25
N LEU A 193 -11.46 24.49 -5.82
CA LEU A 193 -12.76 25.13 -6.08
C LEU A 193 -12.84 26.55 -5.48
N LEU A 194 -12.31 26.75 -4.26
CA LEU A 194 -12.21 28.08 -3.64
C LEU A 194 -11.21 28.98 -4.40
N GLU A 195 -10.09 28.44 -4.85
CA GLU A 195 -9.07 29.17 -5.61
C GLU A 195 -9.52 29.54 -7.03
N GLN A 196 -10.55 28.88 -7.60
CA GLN A 196 -11.23 29.34 -8.82
C GLN A 196 -12.16 30.54 -8.57
N GLY A 197 -12.54 30.80 -7.32
CA GLY A 197 -13.31 32.00 -6.91
C GLY A 197 -14.74 32.10 -7.46
N LYS A 198 -15.28 31.06 -8.12
CA LYS A 198 -16.65 31.09 -8.65
C LYS A 198 -17.67 30.90 -7.55
N LEU A 199 -18.77 31.66 -7.60
CA LEU A 199 -19.78 31.69 -6.54
C LEU A 199 -20.41 30.32 -6.30
N GLU A 200 -20.77 29.60 -7.36
CA GLU A 200 -21.37 28.27 -7.30
C GLU A 200 -20.41 27.19 -6.77
N GLU A 201 -19.11 27.32 -7.04
CA GLU A 201 -18.07 26.41 -6.53
C GLU A 201 -17.77 26.71 -5.05
N VAL A 202 -17.72 27.98 -4.65
CA VAL A 202 -17.56 28.42 -3.25
C VAL A 202 -18.75 28.01 -2.38
N GLU A 203 -19.99 28.24 -2.82
CA GLU A 203 -21.18 27.84 -2.07
C GLU A 203 -21.35 26.31 -2.03
N PHE A 204 -20.91 25.58 -3.08
CA PHE A 204 -20.83 24.12 -3.00
C PHE A 204 -19.86 23.66 -1.91
N VAL A 205 -18.65 24.23 -1.83
CA VAL A 205 -17.67 23.88 -0.78
C VAL A 205 -18.25 24.14 0.61
N LYS A 206 -18.80 25.35 0.84
CA LYS A 206 -19.45 25.74 2.10
C LYS A 206 -20.55 24.79 2.53
N ARG A 207 -21.36 24.33 1.57
CA ARG A 207 -22.51 23.45 1.79
C ARG A 207 -22.13 21.99 2.04
N ALA A 208 -21.24 21.45 1.21
CA ALA A 208 -21.07 20.00 1.07
C ALA A 208 -19.77 19.45 1.66
N LEU A 209 -18.72 20.28 1.79
CA LEU A 209 -17.38 19.85 2.18
C LEU A 209 -16.91 20.47 3.50
N TYR A 210 -16.88 21.81 3.60
CA TYR A 210 -16.47 22.54 4.79
C TYR A 210 -17.09 23.95 4.78
N PRO A 211 -17.72 24.43 5.87
CA PRO A 211 -17.96 23.72 7.13
C PRO A 211 -19.17 22.78 7.07
N GLY A 212 -20.12 23.03 6.17
CA GLY A 212 -21.48 22.51 6.27
C GLY A 212 -22.32 23.24 7.33
N ARG A 213 -23.56 22.79 7.48
CA ARG A 213 -24.57 23.26 8.45
C ARG A 213 -25.39 22.05 8.96
N PRO A 214 -24.78 21.10 9.70
CA PRO A 214 -25.45 19.87 10.14
C PRO A 214 -26.75 20.12 10.94
N GLU A 215 -26.89 21.29 11.55
CA GLU A 215 -28.10 21.76 12.22
C GLU A 215 -29.32 21.97 11.31
N GLU A 216 -29.12 22.08 9.98
CA GLU A 216 -30.20 22.14 9.00
C GLU A 216 -30.61 20.76 8.45
N GLY A 217 -29.81 19.72 8.68
CA GLY A 217 -30.04 18.35 8.22
C GLY A 217 -28.74 17.63 7.86
N ILE A 218 -28.78 16.28 7.81
CA ILE A 218 -27.60 15.46 7.46
C ILE A 218 -27.04 15.86 6.11
N GLU A 219 -27.89 16.13 5.12
CA GLU A 219 -27.53 16.54 3.74
C GLU A 219 -26.78 17.88 3.65
N TRP A 220 -26.72 18.63 4.75
CA TRP A 220 -25.96 19.86 4.91
C TRP A 220 -24.64 19.66 5.67
N THR A 221 -24.34 18.46 6.18
CA THR A 221 -23.06 18.17 6.83
C THR A 221 -21.90 18.24 5.84
N GLY A 222 -20.85 18.98 6.22
CA GLY A 222 -19.60 19.09 5.46
C GLY A 222 -18.75 17.84 5.67
N VAL A 223 -18.58 17.03 4.61
CA VAL A 223 -17.87 15.74 4.69
C VAL A 223 -16.45 15.89 5.22
N VAL A 224 -15.72 16.89 4.73
CA VAL A 224 -14.34 17.17 5.15
C VAL A 224 -14.29 17.73 6.58
N LYS A 225 -15.30 18.51 7.01
CA LYS A 225 -15.41 18.97 8.40
C LYS A 225 -15.61 17.81 9.39
N GLY A 226 -16.49 16.85 9.06
CA GLY A 226 -16.72 15.66 9.88
C GLY A 226 -15.46 14.82 10.08
N ASP A 227 -14.78 14.46 8.99
CA ASP A 227 -13.52 13.72 9.07
C ASP A 227 -12.43 14.50 9.82
N LEU A 228 -12.34 15.83 9.65
CA LEU A 228 -11.34 16.65 10.34
C LEU A 228 -11.55 16.72 11.86
N GLU A 229 -12.79 16.86 12.35
CA GLU A 229 -13.05 16.81 13.79
C GLU A 229 -12.79 15.40 14.37
N TYR A 230 -13.12 14.34 13.61
CA TYR A 230 -12.77 12.97 14.00
C TYR A 230 -11.25 12.79 14.10
N VAL A 231 -10.48 13.14 13.07
CA VAL A 231 -9.01 12.98 13.05
C VAL A 231 -8.34 13.84 14.12
N ALA A 232 -8.72 15.11 14.25
CA ALA A 232 -8.15 16.02 15.24
C ALA A 232 -8.40 15.58 16.69
N THR A 233 -9.42 14.76 16.93
CA THR A 233 -9.77 14.21 18.25
C THR A 233 -9.12 12.84 18.48
N ASN A 234 -9.14 11.97 17.47
CA ASN A 234 -8.90 10.53 17.64
C ASN A 234 -7.53 10.02 17.16
N TRP A 235 -6.67 10.85 16.55
CA TRP A 235 -5.38 10.39 15.98
C TRP A 235 -4.46 9.63 16.94
N LYS A 236 -4.63 9.80 18.27
CA LYS A 236 -3.83 9.12 19.31
C LYS A 236 -4.17 7.64 19.45
N ILE A 237 -5.40 7.26 19.08
CA ILE A 237 -5.94 5.90 19.18
C ILE A 237 -5.16 4.96 18.25
N LYS A 238 -4.65 3.86 18.79
CA LYS A 238 -4.08 2.76 17.99
C LYS A 238 -5.15 2.11 17.11
N GLY A 239 -4.81 1.92 15.84
CA GLY A 239 -5.67 1.27 14.85
C GLY A 239 -5.10 -0.07 14.38
N PHE A 240 -5.48 -0.48 13.18
CA PHE A 240 -4.74 -1.43 12.35
C PHE A 240 -3.98 -0.70 11.23
N ASP A 241 -2.99 -1.38 10.62
CA ASP A 241 -2.28 -0.87 9.45
C ASP A 241 -3.16 -0.93 8.17
N LEU A 242 -2.71 -0.25 7.11
CA LEU A 242 -3.38 -0.21 5.80
C LEU A 242 -3.59 -1.60 5.14
N TRP A 243 -2.89 -2.62 5.64
CA TRP A 243 -2.99 -4.00 5.19
C TRP A 243 -3.98 -4.83 6.02
N GLU A 244 -4.52 -4.24 7.09
CA GLU A 244 -5.62 -4.77 7.93
C GLU A 244 -5.18 -5.89 8.91
N GLU A 245 -3.89 -5.94 9.28
CA GLU A 245 -3.28 -7.12 9.91
C GLU A 245 -2.66 -6.82 11.28
N VAL A 246 -1.88 -5.74 11.37
CA VAL A 246 -1.09 -5.41 12.56
C VAL A 246 -1.71 -4.21 13.28
N SER A 247 -1.98 -4.35 14.57
CA SER A 247 -2.51 -3.25 15.39
C SER A 247 -1.40 -2.49 16.15
N GLY A 248 -1.45 -1.16 16.12
CA GLY A 248 -0.46 -0.28 16.76
C GLY A 248 -0.59 1.18 16.30
N ARG A 249 0.56 1.86 16.15
CA ARG A 249 0.67 3.16 15.46
C ARG A 249 1.53 2.98 14.21
N HIS A 250 1.05 3.49 13.08
CA HIS A 250 1.63 3.18 11.77
C HIS A 250 2.12 4.42 11.03
N PHE A 251 3.24 4.32 10.33
CA PHE A 251 3.85 5.42 9.58
C PHE A 251 2.92 5.95 8.48
N TYR A 252 2.28 5.03 7.73
CA TYR A 252 1.28 5.37 6.71
C TYR A 252 0.11 6.17 7.30
N THR A 253 -0.48 5.66 8.40
CA THR A 253 -1.61 6.29 9.06
C THR A 253 -1.24 7.66 9.61
N LEU A 254 -0.17 7.78 10.40
CA LEU A 254 0.19 9.07 11.01
C LEU A 254 0.67 10.11 9.99
N LEU A 255 1.32 9.72 8.89
CA LEU A 255 1.66 10.68 7.82
C LEU A 255 0.40 11.16 7.10
N THR A 256 -0.56 10.26 6.85
CA THR A 256 -1.86 10.59 6.27
C THR A 256 -2.68 11.52 7.16
N LEU A 257 -2.74 11.24 8.48
CA LEU A 257 -3.44 12.10 9.44
C LEU A 257 -2.79 13.48 9.60
N ARG A 258 -1.46 13.57 9.58
CA ARG A 258 -0.78 14.87 9.65
C ARG A 258 -1.00 15.71 8.40
N THR A 259 -0.90 15.12 7.21
CA THR A 259 -1.19 15.84 5.96
C THR A 259 -2.65 16.25 5.85
N SER A 260 -3.60 15.40 6.28
CA SER A 260 -5.02 15.72 6.26
C SER A 260 -5.35 16.93 7.15
N LEU A 261 -4.79 16.97 8.36
CA LEU A 261 -4.95 18.10 9.29
C LEU A 261 -4.33 19.40 8.74
N LEU A 262 -3.15 19.34 8.09
CA LEU A 262 -2.52 20.52 7.48
C LEU A 262 -3.32 21.05 6.27
N LEU A 263 -3.90 20.17 5.46
CA LEU A 263 -4.84 20.56 4.38
C LEU A 263 -6.13 21.15 4.96
N GLY A 264 -6.66 20.56 6.03
CA GLY A 264 -7.80 21.08 6.77
C GLY A 264 -7.56 22.48 7.35
N ALA A 265 -6.35 22.73 7.89
CA ALA A 265 -5.96 24.05 8.38
C ALA A 265 -5.94 25.11 7.27
N ARG A 266 -5.42 24.77 6.08
CA ARG A 266 -5.46 25.65 4.90
C ARG A 266 -6.90 25.91 4.45
N LEU A 267 -7.74 24.88 4.39
CA LEU A 267 -9.15 25.00 4.00
C LEU A 267 -9.96 25.87 4.98
N ALA A 268 -9.79 25.65 6.29
CA ALA A 268 -10.41 26.47 7.34
C ALA A 268 -9.93 27.93 7.28
N ALA A 269 -8.64 28.18 7.05
CA ALA A 269 -8.11 29.53 6.86
C ALA A 269 -8.68 30.25 5.63
N LEU A 270 -8.79 29.56 4.48
CA LEU A 270 -9.43 30.10 3.26
C LEU A 270 -10.91 30.46 3.48
N LEU A 271 -11.59 29.75 4.40
CA LEU A 271 -12.99 29.98 4.77
C LEU A 271 -13.17 30.85 6.02
N SER A 272 -12.11 31.52 6.48
CA SER A 272 -12.12 32.44 7.64
C SER A 272 -12.54 31.79 8.98
N ASP A 273 -12.18 30.52 9.18
CA ASP A 273 -12.30 29.77 10.43
C ASP A 273 -10.92 29.57 11.10
N PRO A 274 -10.38 30.60 11.79
CA PRO A 274 -9.07 30.53 12.42
C PRO A 274 -9.04 29.59 13.63
N THR A 275 -10.19 29.35 14.28
CA THR A 275 -10.28 28.49 15.47
C THR A 275 -10.05 27.03 15.10
N SER A 276 -10.75 26.53 14.08
CA SER A 276 -10.51 25.17 13.60
C SER A 276 -9.15 25.03 12.93
N ALA A 277 -8.69 26.06 12.18
CA ALA A 277 -7.34 26.05 11.60
C ALA A 277 -6.25 25.88 12.68
N ALA A 278 -6.34 26.62 13.79
CA ALA A 278 -5.41 26.47 14.91
C ALA A 278 -5.51 25.09 15.59
N ARG A 279 -6.72 24.54 15.76
CA ARG A 279 -6.93 23.18 16.28
C ARG A 279 -6.23 22.13 15.41
N TYR A 280 -6.38 22.21 14.09
CA TYR A 280 -5.81 21.23 13.17
C TYR A 280 -4.28 21.33 13.09
N VAL A 281 -3.71 22.54 13.12
CA VAL A 281 -2.26 22.74 13.24
C VAL A 281 -1.73 22.11 14.53
N SER A 282 -2.36 22.39 15.69
CA SER A 282 -1.94 21.81 16.97
C SER A 282 -1.94 20.27 16.94
N ALA A 283 -2.96 19.64 16.36
CA ALA A 283 -3.01 18.19 16.24
C ALA A 283 -1.96 17.64 15.25
N ALA A 284 -1.67 18.35 14.15
CA ALA A 284 -0.61 17.98 13.21
C ALA A 284 0.79 18.11 13.83
N ASP A 285 1.01 19.13 14.66
CA ASP A 285 2.25 19.34 15.39
C ASP A 285 2.48 18.24 16.44
N GLU A 286 1.46 17.82 17.18
CA GLU A 286 1.57 16.70 18.14
C GLU A 286 1.87 15.34 17.46
N ILE A 287 1.48 15.13 16.19
CA ILE A 287 1.85 13.92 15.43
C ILE A 287 3.33 13.92 15.01
N THR A 288 3.92 15.11 14.79
CA THR A 288 5.31 15.29 14.32
C THR A 288 6.36 14.47 15.11
N PRO A 289 6.42 14.49 16.45
CA PRO A 289 7.37 13.68 17.21
C PRO A 289 7.13 12.16 17.11
N PHE A 290 5.92 11.70 16.77
CA PHE A 290 5.67 10.27 16.51
C PHE A 290 6.24 9.86 15.16
N LEU A 291 6.11 10.70 14.12
CA LEU A 291 6.68 10.41 12.79
C LEU A 291 8.20 10.26 12.80
N ALA A 292 8.90 10.96 13.70
CA ALA A 292 10.34 10.81 13.88
C ALA A 292 10.76 9.44 14.45
N ARG A 293 9.88 8.72 15.16
CA ARG A 293 10.19 7.45 15.85
C ARG A 293 10.25 6.23 14.93
N PHE A 294 9.70 6.33 13.72
CA PHE A 294 9.68 5.22 12.75
C PHE A 294 11.02 5.02 12.03
N TRP A 295 12.00 5.93 12.17
CA TRP A 295 13.32 5.77 11.57
C TRP A 295 14.24 4.95 12.47
N ASP A 296 14.50 3.71 12.08
CA ASP A 296 15.56 2.88 12.65
C ASP A 296 16.90 3.24 11.98
N ALA A 297 17.76 3.93 12.74
CA ALA A 297 19.04 4.41 12.26
C ALA A 297 20.14 3.34 12.21
N GLU A 298 20.01 2.23 12.94
CA GLU A 298 20.96 1.11 12.93
C GLU A 298 20.70 0.21 11.72
N ARG A 299 19.42 -0.15 11.51
CA ARG A 299 18.96 -0.93 10.36
C ARG A 299 18.91 -0.09 9.08
N GLY A 300 18.80 1.24 9.20
CA GLY A 300 18.68 2.17 8.08
C GLY A 300 17.36 2.01 7.31
N VAL A 301 16.25 1.91 8.04
CA VAL A 301 14.90 1.71 7.48
C VAL A 301 13.85 2.56 8.20
N ILE A 302 12.77 2.88 7.50
CA ILE A 302 11.51 3.26 8.13
C ILE A 302 10.81 1.96 8.54
N VAL A 303 10.81 1.61 9.83
CA VAL A 303 9.92 0.56 10.35
C VAL A 303 8.49 1.12 10.32
N VAL A 304 7.53 0.36 9.79
CA VAL A 304 6.20 0.95 9.50
C VAL A 304 5.21 0.93 10.66
N THR A 305 5.50 0.20 11.74
CA THR A 305 4.67 0.12 12.94
C THR A 305 5.52 0.31 14.20
N VAL A 306 4.98 1.02 15.19
CA VAL A 306 5.48 1.12 16.56
C VAL A 306 4.29 1.06 17.54
N ASP A 307 4.56 1.05 18.85
CA ASP A 307 3.52 1.07 19.91
C ASP A 307 2.44 -0.02 19.73
N HIS A 308 2.85 -1.25 19.40
CA HIS A 308 1.97 -2.37 19.06
C HIS A 308 0.83 -2.65 20.06
N GLY A 309 -0.16 -3.41 19.60
CA GLY A 309 -1.35 -3.79 20.36
C GLY A 309 -2.49 -2.78 20.28
N LYS A 310 -3.62 -3.10 20.93
CA LYS A 310 -4.87 -2.33 20.88
C LYS A 310 -4.91 -1.27 21.99
N GLU A 311 -5.84 -0.32 21.93
CA GLU A 311 -6.07 0.62 23.05
C GLU A 311 -6.75 -0.05 24.25
N LEU A 312 -6.51 0.50 25.44
CA LEU A 312 -7.10 0.01 26.70
C LEU A 312 -8.61 0.25 26.72
N GLY A 313 -9.39 -0.82 26.90
CA GLY A 313 -10.85 -0.77 26.94
C GLY A 313 -11.54 -0.81 25.58
N ALA A 314 -10.82 -1.08 24.49
CA ALA A 314 -11.37 -1.22 23.15
C ALA A 314 -12.42 -2.35 23.05
N VAL A 315 -13.69 -2.02 22.77
CA VAL A 315 -14.83 -2.96 22.74
C VAL A 315 -15.19 -3.32 21.30
N GLY A 316 -15.24 -4.62 20.99
CA GLY A 316 -15.62 -5.12 19.66
C GLY A 316 -14.84 -6.36 19.24
N ALA A 317 -15.13 -6.88 18.05
CA ALA A 317 -14.41 -8.02 17.46
C ALA A 317 -13.09 -7.56 16.81
N TYR A 318 -12.11 -7.18 17.63
CA TYR A 318 -10.72 -6.85 17.23
C TYR A 318 -9.92 -8.12 16.85
N ALA A 319 -10.43 -8.88 15.89
CA ALA A 319 -9.73 -10.01 15.28
C ALA A 319 -8.70 -9.50 14.26
N GLY A 320 -7.51 -10.10 14.24
CA GLY A 320 -6.54 -9.88 13.17
C GLY A 320 -6.85 -10.75 11.96
N THR A 321 -6.52 -10.20 10.78
CA THR A 321 -6.62 -10.81 9.43
C THR A 321 -7.99 -11.39 9.02
N ALA A 322 -8.15 -11.66 7.73
CA ALA A 322 -9.41 -12.12 7.14
C ALA A 322 -9.84 -13.53 7.59
N ASP A 323 -8.95 -14.28 8.23
CA ASP A 323 -9.16 -15.62 8.81
C ASP A 323 -9.34 -15.61 10.35
N GLY A 324 -9.25 -14.44 10.99
CA GLY A 324 -9.60 -14.25 12.40
C GLY A 324 -8.55 -14.69 13.42
N ALA A 325 -7.34 -15.06 12.98
CA ALA A 325 -6.21 -15.35 13.84
C ALA A 325 -5.29 -14.12 13.93
N ASP A 326 -5.23 -13.49 15.09
CA ASP A 326 -4.24 -12.43 15.35
C ASP A 326 -2.82 -13.00 15.14
N VAL A 327 -2.09 -12.46 14.15
CA VAL A 327 -0.79 -12.98 13.69
C VAL A 327 0.23 -13.05 14.83
N GLY A 328 0.03 -12.27 15.90
CA GLY A 328 0.84 -12.28 17.12
C GLY A 328 0.42 -13.26 18.25
N LYS A 329 -0.56 -14.18 18.07
CA LYS A 329 -1.09 -15.01 19.18
C LYS A 329 -0.89 -16.53 19.05
N GLN A 330 -0.22 -17.07 20.08
CA GLN A 330 -0.20 -18.45 20.57
C GLN A 330 0.34 -19.56 19.64
N VAL A 331 1.67 -19.77 19.73
CA VAL A 331 2.24 -21.12 19.63
C VAL A 331 1.77 -21.95 20.83
N LYS A 332 0.66 -22.69 20.67
CA LYS A 332 0.26 -23.71 21.65
C LYS A 332 1.21 -24.89 21.57
N LYS A 333 2.13 -24.98 22.54
CA LYS A 333 2.90 -26.19 22.82
C LYS A 333 1.93 -27.28 23.28
N GLU A 334 1.96 -28.45 22.64
CA GLU A 334 1.12 -29.58 23.06
C GLU A 334 1.45 -29.96 24.52
N SER A 335 0.42 -30.00 25.36
CA SER A 335 0.57 -30.19 26.80
C SER A 335 0.76 -31.67 27.14
N HIS A 336 2.01 -32.08 27.35
CA HIS A 336 2.26 -33.10 28.36
C HIS A 336 2.04 -32.49 29.73
N ALA A 337 1.37 -33.24 30.60
CA ALA A 337 0.93 -32.78 31.91
C ALA A 337 2.07 -32.74 32.94
N ASP A 338 1.74 -32.18 34.11
CA ASP A 338 2.51 -32.15 35.35
C ASP A 338 3.77 -31.26 35.32
N GLU A 339 3.60 -29.98 35.68
CA GLU A 339 4.29 -29.32 36.82
C GLU A 339 3.65 -27.93 37.14
N GLU A 340 4.15 -27.24 38.17
CA GLU A 340 3.41 -26.31 39.04
C GLU A 340 3.10 -24.89 38.48
N GLU A 341 2.26 -24.14 39.21
CA GLU A 341 1.80 -22.78 38.85
C GLU A 341 2.91 -21.71 39.01
N GLU A 342 3.74 -21.51 37.97
CA GLU A 342 4.33 -20.19 37.71
C GLU A 342 3.42 -19.37 36.78
N GLU A 343 3.33 -18.05 37.00
CA GLU A 343 2.66 -17.11 36.09
C GLU A 343 3.46 -16.96 34.79
N GLY A 344 3.33 -17.95 33.91
CA GLY A 344 4.11 -18.06 32.69
C GLY A 344 3.90 -16.86 31.76
N ALA A 345 4.98 -16.13 31.49
CA ALA A 345 5.01 -15.12 30.45
C ALA A 345 4.66 -15.77 29.09
N GLU A 346 3.50 -15.44 28.53
CA GLU A 346 3.18 -15.80 27.14
C GLU A 346 4.28 -15.23 26.23
N ASN A 347 4.97 -16.08 25.47
CA ASN A 347 5.86 -15.63 24.39
C ASN A 347 5.00 -15.03 23.26
N TYR A 348 4.66 -13.75 23.38
CA TYR A 348 4.13 -12.94 22.30
C TYR A 348 5.22 -12.76 21.23
N ASP A 349 4.83 -12.83 19.95
CA ASP A 349 5.70 -12.34 18.88
C ASP A 349 5.62 -10.81 18.85
N GLU A 350 6.55 -10.14 19.52
CA GLU A 350 6.66 -8.68 19.51
C GLU A 350 6.79 -8.12 18.07
N THR A 351 7.27 -8.91 17.11
CA THR A 351 7.42 -8.48 15.71
C THR A 351 6.13 -8.53 14.90
N HIS A 352 5.07 -9.17 15.43
CA HIS A 352 3.77 -9.33 14.78
C HIS A 352 3.89 -9.83 13.33
N GLY A 353 4.79 -10.79 13.10
CA GLY A 353 5.11 -11.35 11.79
C GLY A 353 5.98 -10.50 10.86
N LYS A 354 6.33 -9.25 11.19
CA LYS A 354 7.08 -8.32 10.30
C LYS A 354 8.57 -8.17 10.72
N ILE A 355 9.29 -9.28 10.90
CA ILE A 355 10.66 -9.29 11.48
C ILE A 355 11.66 -8.37 10.76
N SER A 356 11.59 -8.21 9.43
CA SER A 356 12.46 -7.34 8.65
C SER A 356 12.24 -5.85 8.89
N GLY A 357 11.04 -5.45 9.36
CA GLY A 357 10.58 -4.06 9.41
C GLY A 357 10.40 -3.41 8.04
N LEU A 358 10.60 -4.14 6.94
CA LEU A 358 10.51 -3.64 5.57
C LEU A 358 9.08 -3.80 5.05
N ASP A 359 8.43 -2.71 4.66
CA ASP A 359 7.07 -2.75 4.12
C ASP A 359 6.87 -1.62 3.10
N THR A 360 6.31 -1.93 1.94
CA THR A 360 6.03 -0.98 0.85
C THR A 360 5.07 0.13 1.28
N ALA A 361 4.35 -0.04 2.39
CA ALA A 361 3.61 1.01 3.09
C ALA A 361 4.43 2.28 3.36
N ALA A 362 5.75 2.16 3.60
CA ALA A 362 6.65 3.30 3.77
C ALA A 362 6.73 4.19 2.52
N VAL A 363 6.64 3.59 1.33
CA VAL A 363 6.65 4.31 0.04
C VAL A 363 5.24 4.83 -0.27
N LEU A 364 4.21 4.00 -0.10
CA LEU A 364 2.80 4.37 -0.32
C LEU A 364 2.39 5.58 0.54
N ALA A 365 2.87 5.67 1.78
CA ALA A 365 2.62 6.81 2.66
C ALA A 365 3.09 8.14 2.04
N VAL A 366 4.24 8.13 1.38
CA VAL A 366 4.81 9.32 0.72
C VAL A 366 4.03 9.66 -0.54
N LEU A 367 3.67 8.67 -1.33
CA LEU A 367 2.88 8.84 -2.55
C LEU A 367 1.45 9.33 -2.28
N HIS A 368 0.86 8.95 -1.15
CA HIS A 368 -0.52 9.26 -0.80
C HIS A 368 -0.68 10.53 0.04
N ALA A 369 0.30 10.84 0.89
CA ALA A 369 0.24 11.96 1.84
C ALA A 369 1.54 12.77 1.95
N GLY A 370 2.71 12.20 1.64
CA GLY A 370 4.01 12.86 1.79
C GLY A 370 4.49 13.73 0.62
N ARG A 371 3.85 13.71 -0.56
CA ARG A 371 4.34 14.37 -1.81
C ARG A 371 4.77 15.84 -1.66
N ALA A 372 4.07 16.62 -0.85
CA ALA A 372 4.40 18.04 -0.63
C ALA A 372 5.56 18.27 0.36
N THR A 373 5.90 17.25 1.16
CA THR A 373 6.83 17.30 2.30
C THR A 373 8.26 16.89 1.92
N SER A 374 9.20 16.95 2.86
CA SER A 374 10.59 16.51 2.61
C SER A 374 10.74 14.99 2.51
N TRP A 375 9.72 14.20 2.84
CA TRP A 375 9.71 12.75 2.58
C TRP A 375 9.76 12.39 1.08
N ALA A 376 9.34 13.31 0.20
CA ALA A 376 9.32 13.11 -1.25
C ALA A 376 10.53 13.76 -1.97
N ARG A 377 11.55 14.22 -1.24
CA ARG A 377 12.69 14.99 -1.79
C ARG A 377 14.02 14.42 -1.34
N LEU A 378 14.99 14.45 -2.26
CA LEU A 378 16.42 14.34 -1.99
C LEU A 378 17.10 15.71 -1.98
N SER A 379 16.50 16.71 -2.64
CA SER A 379 17.00 18.08 -2.68
C SER A 379 16.81 18.78 -1.33
N THR A 380 17.83 19.54 -0.90
CA THR A 380 17.76 20.39 0.30
C THR A 380 17.95 21.85 -0.07
N SER A 381 16.93 22.66 0.23
CA SER A 381 16.97 24.11 0.03
C SER A 381 17.86 24.81 1.06
N GLY A 382 19.11 25.07 0.69
CA GLY A 382 20.06 25.86 1.48
C GLY A 382 21.05 25.02 2.29
N CYS A 383 21.68 25.64 3.29
CA CYS A 383 22.78 25.06 4.08
C CYS A 383 22.32 24.23 5.29
N VAL A 384 21.13 23.62 5.24
CA VAL A 384 20.65 22.72 6.27
C VAL A 384 21.22 21.33 6.04
N ASP A 385 21.86 20.76 7.07
CA ASP A 385 22.39 19.39 7.04
C ASP A 385 21.22 18.39 6.93
N PRO A 386 21.14 17.55 5.87
CA PRO A 386 20.03 16.61 5.67
C PRO A 386 19.86 15.58 6.80
N SER A 387 20.91 15.34 7.59
CA SER A 387 20.85 14.44 8.77
C SER A 387 20.09 15.07 9.95
N THR A 388 19.97 16.40 9.98
CA THR A 388 19.23 17.13 11.03
C THR A 388 17.73 17.22 10.76
N VAL A 389 17.29 16.91 9.53
CA VAL A 389 15.86 16.91 9.16
C VAL A 389 15.28 15.51 9.36
N PHE A 390 14.21 15.39 10.16
CA PHE A 390 13.60 14.09 10.40
C PHE A 390 12.84 13.56 9.17
N GLU A 391 12.11 14.44 8.47
CA GLU A 391 11.49 14.18 7.16
C GLU A 391 12.56 14.22 6.05
N ASN A 392 12.88 13.09 5.42
CA ASN A 392 13.92 13.05 4.40
C ASN A 392 13.69 11.88 3.43
N GLY A 393 13.62 12.14 2.11
CA GLY A 393 13.45 11.13 1.07
C GLY A 393 14.60 10.13 0.97
N GLU A 394 15.80 10.44 1.48
CA GLU A 394 16.90 9.49 1.62
C GLU A 394 16.50 8.26 2.44
N LYS A 395 15.68 8.45 3.50
CA LYS A 395 15.21 7.39 4.39
C LYS A 395 14.23 6.46 3.69
N VAL A 396 13.37 7.05 2.86
CA VAL A 396 12.37 6.33 2.05
C VAL A 396 13.08 5.55 0.94
N LEU A 397 14.06 6.15 0.27
CA LEU A 397 14.89 5.52 -0.75
C LEU A 397 15.77 4.40 -0.17
N ALA A 398 16.34 4.56 1.03
CA ALA A 398 17.07 3.50 1.72
C ALA A 398 16.18 2.31 2.10
N THR A 399 14.95 2.60 2.53
CA THR A 399 13.94 1.56 2.81
C THR A 399 13.55 0.82 1.53
N LEU A 400 13.29 1.54 0.44
CA LEU A 400 13.04 0.97 -0.89
C LEU A 400 14.22 0.13 -1.41
N ALA A 401 15.46 0.57 -1.22
CA ALA A 401 16.66 -0.18 -1.61
C ALA A 401 16.74 -1.55 -0.92
N LYS A 402 16.36 -1.62 0.36
CA LYS A 402 16.33 -2.86 1.15
C LYS A 402 15.12 -3.73 0.81
N ILE A 403 13.95 -3.14 0.56
CA ILE A 403 12.76 -3.82 0.02
C ILE A 403 13.09 -4.50 -1.32
N VAL A 404 13.77 -3.80 -2.24
CA VAL A 404 14.19 -4.31 -3.55
C VAL A 404 15.16 -5.49 -3.43
N GLU A 405 16.16 -5.42 -2.56
CA GLU A 405 17.11 -6.53 -2.38
C GLU A 405 16.45 -7.74 -1.69
N ALA A 406 15.52 -7.53 -0.75
CA ALA A 406 14.75 -8.61 -0.12
C ALA A 406 13.86 -9.36 -1.14
N PHE A 407 13.06 -8.62 -1.93
CA PHE A 407 12.18 -9.24 -2.93
C PHE A 407 12.94 -9.87 -4.12
N ARG A 408 14.17 -9.41 -4.41
CA ARG A 408 15.04 -10.02 -5.44
C ARG A 408 15.32 -11.50 -5.17
N GLY A 409 15.48 -11.89 -3.90
CA GLY A 409 15.69 -13.29 -3.50
C GLY A 409 14.41 -14.07 -3.19
N LEU A 410 13.29 -13.39 -2.92
CA LEU A 410 12.07 -14.02 -2.41
C LEU A 410 11.19 -14.63 -3.51
N TYR A 411 10.97 -13.92 -4.62
CA TYR A 411 10.06 -14.38 -5.68
C TYR A 411 10.84 -15.02 -6.84
N PRO A 412 10.57 -16.29 -7.22
CA PRO A 412 11.26 -16.94 -8.33
C PRO A 412 11.19 -16.19 -9.67
N LEU A 413 10.16 -15.38 -9.92
CA LEU A 413 10.09 -14.54 -11.13
C LEU A 413 11.16 -13.42 -11.19
N ASN A 414 11.82 -13.12 -10.06
CA ASN A 414 12.93 -12.19 -9.97
C ASN A 414 14.29 -12.85 -10.26
N GLU A 415 14.35 -14.18 -10.42
CA GLU A 415 15.58 -14.90 -10.72
C GLU A 415 16.21 -14.43 -12.05
N GLY A 416 17.53 -14.34 -12.10
CA GLY A 416 18.29 -13.86 -13.26
C GLY A 416 18.31 -12.34 -13.46
N ARG A 417 17.48 -11.55 -12.76
CA ARG A 417 17.49 -10.08 -12.82
C ARG A 417 18.75 -9.49 -12.18
N LYS A 418 19.50 -8.69 -12.92
CA LYS A 418 20.78 -8.10 -12.49
C LYS A 418 20.57 -7.03 -11.41
N LYS A 419 21.58 -6.79 -10.58
CA LYS A 419 21.61 -5.57 -9.74
C LYS A 419 21.68 -4.35 -10.67
N GLY A 420 20.83 -3.34 -10.43
CA GLY A 420 20.54 -2.26 -11.39
C GLY A 420 19.26 -2.46 -12.20
N GLU A 421 18.70 -3.68 -12.25
CA GLU A 421 17.39 -3.97 -12.84
C GLU A 421 16.33 -4.06 -11.73
N ALA A 422 15.13 -3.55 -12.00
CA ALA A 422 13.98 -3.62 -11.08
C ALA A 422 13.44 -5.04 -10.92
N VAL A 423 12.69 -5.25 -9.85
CA VAL A 423 12.12 -6.54 -9.41
C VAL A 423 10.65 -6.36 -9.02
N ALA A 424 9.85 -7.42 -9.09
CA ALA A 424 8.48 -7.39 -8.57
C ALA A 424 8.48 -7.32 -7.04
N LEU A 425 7.60 -6.48 -6.48
CA LEU A 425 7.49 -6.21 -5.04
C LEU A 425 6.12 -6.65 -4.51
N GLY A 426 6.07 -7.13 -3.27
CA GLY A 426 4.83 -7.35 -2.52
C GLY A 426 4.63 -6.29 -1.42
N ARG A 427 3.76 -6.60 -0.44
CA ARG A 427 3.54 -5.75 0.73
C ARG A 427 4.81 -5.68 1.60
N TYR A 428 5.24 -6.82 2.15
CA TYR A 428 6.45 -6.95 2.98
C TYR A 428 7.10 -8.35 2.80
N PRO A 429 8.39 -8.58 3.15
CA PRO A 429 9.09 -9.83 2.86
C PRO A 429 8.55 -11.08 3.57
N GLU A 430 7.98 -10.91 4.77
CA GLU A 430 7.41 -11.99 5.58
C GLU A 430 5.97 -12.37 5.22
N ASP A 431 5.40 -11.72 4.19
CA ASP A 431 4.00 -11.85 3.81
C ASP A 431 3.63 -13.30 3.45
N LYS A 432 2.42 -13.70 3.87
CA LYS A 432 1.83 -15.04 3.66
C LYS A 432 0.51 -14.99 2.89
N TYR A 433 -0.08 -13.81 2.69
CA TYR A 433 -1.38 -13.69 2.04
C TYR A 433 -1.27 -13.95 0.54
N ASP A 434 -1.89 -15.04 0.08
CA ASP A 434 -1.80 -15.52 -1.31
C ASP A 434 -2.82 -14.87 -2.27
N GLY A 435 -3.72 -14.04 -1.72
CA GLY A 435 -4.85 -13.41 -2.41
C GLY A 435 -6.21 -14.02 -2.07
N VAL A 436 -6.24 -15.13 -1.33
CA VAL A 436 -7.47 -15.78 -0.84
C VAL A 436 -7.35 -16.15 0.64
N GLY A 437 -6.18 -16.58 1.11
CA GLY A 437 -5.90 -16.93 2.50
C GLY A 437 -4.40 -16.83 2.82
N LEU A 438 -3.98 -17.45 3.93
CA LEU A 438 -2.58 -17.43 4.36
C LEU A 438 -1.84 -18.70 3.95
N SER A 439 -0.97 -18.60 2.94
CA SER A 439 -0.03 -19.67 2.58
C SER A 439 1.35 -19.12 2.16
N ILE A 440 1.45 -18.48 1.00
CA ILE A 440 2.70 -18.02 0.40
C ILE A 440 2.47 -16.78 -0.48
N ALA A 441 2.85 -15.60 0.00
CA ALA A 441 2.46 -14.35 -0.66
C ALA A 441 2.98 -14.16 -2.08
N HIS A 442 2.27 -13.37 -2.86
CA HIS A 442 2.59 -13.04 -4.24
C HIS A 442 3.01 -11.56 -4.37
N PRO A 443 3.72 -11.16 -5.44
CA PRO A 443 3.97 -9.75 -5.73
C PRO A 443 2.67 -9.02 -6.12
N TRP A 444 2.61 -7.73 -5.79
CA TRP A 444 1.47 -6.85 -5.96
C TRP A 444 1.72 -5.82 -7.06
N TYR A 445 0.71 -5.54 -7.87
CA TYR A 445 0.83 -4.53 -8.93
C TYR A 445 1.02 -3.12 -8.36
N LEU A 446 0.21 -2.71 -7.38
CA LEU A 446 0.32 -1.39 -6.75
C LEU A 446 1.66 -1.17 -6.02
N CYS A 447 2.23 -2.22 -5.40
CA CYS A 447 3.55 -2.13 -4.75
C CYS A 447 4.68 -1.97 -5.78
N THR A 448 4.58 -2.67 -6.91
CA THR A 448 5.54 -2.56 -8.02
C THR A 448 5.42 -1.20 -8.74
N ALA A 449 4.21 -0.67 -8.88
CA ALA A 449 3.96 0.66 -9.45
C ALA A 449 4.45 1.79 -8.54
N ALA A 450 4.21 1.69 -7.22
CA ALA A 450 4.65 2.66 -6.22
C ALA A 450 6.18 2.88 -6.23
N ALA A 451 6.96 1.82 -6.44
CA ALA A 451 8.41 1.95 -6.57
C ALA A 451 8.84 2.72 -7.83
N ALA A 452 8.14 2.57 -8.96
CA ALA A 452 8.37 3.37 -10.15
C ALA A 452 8.01 4.85 -9.88
N GLU A 453 6.81 5.08 -9.36
CA GLU A 453 6.25 6.41 -9.08
C GLU A 453 7.13 7.24 -8.14
N PHE A 454 7.59 6.64 -7.04
CA PHE A 454 8.47 7.32 -6.10
C PHE A 454 9.81 7.69 -6.75
N LEU A 455 10.38 6.82 -7.59
CA LEU A 455 11.63 7.13 -8.30
C LEU A 455 11.44 8.24 -9.35
N TYR A 456 10.28 8.33 -10.01
CA TYR A 456 9.95 9.45 -10.90
C TYR A 456 9.83 10.79 -10.15
N LEU A 457 9.20 10.81 -8.96
CA LEU A 457 9.18 12.00 -8.09
C LEU A 457 10.60 12.48 -7.73
N LEU A 458 11.51 11.55 -7.39
CA LEU A 458 12.90 11.89 -7.11
C LEU A 458 13.65 12.40 -8.36
N VAL A 459 13.26 11.98 -9.57
CA VAL A 459 13.78 12.53 -10.83
C VAL A 459 13.29 13.96 -11.05
N GLU A 460 12.02 14.29 -10.74
CA GLU A 460 11.55 15.69 -10.82
C GLU A 460 12.26 16.59 -9.79
N ASP A 461 12.30 16.18 -8.52
CA ASP A 461 12.94 16.92 -7.43
C ASP A 461 14.41 17.24 -7.71
N LEU A 462 15.17 16.25 -8.20
CA LEU A 462 16.55 16.47 -8.63
C LEU A 462 16.63 17.35 -9.89
N ALA A 463 15.78 17.12 -10.91
CA ALA A 463 15.79 17.92 -12.14
C ALA A 463 15.53 19.41 -11.88
N ALA A 464 14.77 19.75 -10.83
CA ALA A 464 14.54 21.14 -10.41
C ALA A 464 15.85 21.90 -10.08
N LEU A 465 16.87 21.23 -9.52
CA LEU A 465 18.16 21.84 -9.17
C LEU A 465 18.90 22.44 -10.40
N SER A 466 18.75 21.82 -11.58
CA SER A 466 19.26 22.38 -12.84
C SER A 466 18.54 23.68 -13.23
N THR A 467 17.24 23.79 -12.94
CA THR A 467 16.43 24.96 -13.32
C THR A 467 16.61 26.15 -12.37
N SER A 468 16.74 25.91 -11.06
CA SER A 468 16.94 26.97 -10.06
C SER A 468 18.24 27.75 -10.25
N SER A 469 19.26 27.10 -10.83
CA SER A 469 20.63 27.62 -11.02
C SER A 469 20.74 28.82 -11.98
N THR A 470 19.66 29.22 -12.66
CA THR A 470 19.60 30.41 -13.53
C THR A 470 19.02 31.65 -12.85
N SER A 471 18.54 31.53 -11.60
CA SER A 471 18.07 32.66 -10.80
C SER A 471 19.23 33.40 -10.11
N SER A 472 19.12 34.72 -9.97
CA SER A 472 20.23 35.58 -9.48
C SER A 472 20.42 35.58 -7.95
N SER A 473 19.70 34.73 -7.20
CA SER A 473 19.84 34.59 -5.75
C SER A 473 20.85 33.49 -5.39
N SER A 474 21.96 33.87 -4.76
CA SER A 474 23.17 33.06 -4.63
C SER A 474 23.14 31.96 -3.55
N SER A 475 22.18 31.03 -3.63
CA SER A 475 22.24 29.73 -2.94
C SER A 475 22.59 28.65 -3.96
N ALA A 476 23.73 27.97 -3.79
CA ALA A 476 24.17 26.94 -4.72
C ALA A 476 23.27 25.69 -4.62
N SER A 477 22.48 25.42 -5.66
CA SER A 477 21.64 24.22 -5.77
C SER A 477 22.50 22.98 -6.05
N PHE A 478 22.72 22.16 -5.01
CA PHE A 478 23.41 20.88 -5.11
C PHE A 478 22.67 19.79 -4.34
N LEU A 479 22.87 18.53 -4.74
CA LEU A 479 22.50 17.37 -3.94
C LEU A 479 23.62 17.08 -2.94
N HIS A 480 23.30 16.97 -1.64
CA HIS A 480 24.26 16.45 -0.67
C HIS A 480 24.24 14.92 -0.71
N LEU A 481 25.39 14.28 -0.95
CA LEU A 481 25.52 12.83 -1.01
C LEU A 481 25.80 12.26 0.38
N SER A 482 24.79 12.22 1.25
CA SER A 482 24.94 11.60 2.58
C SER A 482 25.41 10.14 2.47
N PRO A 483 26.05 9.55 3.50
CA PRO A 483 26.41 8.13 3.48
C PRO A 483 25.20 7.19 3.26
N LEU A 484 24.02 7.59 3.74
CA LEU A 484 22.78 6.86 3.53
C LEU A 484 22.32 6.97 2.06
N LEU A 485 22.33 8.17 1.48
CA LEU A 485 21.94 8.39 0.09
C LEU A 485 22.89 7.70 -0.88
N HIS A 486 24.20 7.92 -0.72
CA HIS A 486 25.21 7.34 -1.59
C HIS A 486 25.11 5.81 -1.58
N SER A 487 25.01 5.18 -0.40
CA SER A 487 24.89 3.72 -0.32
C SER A 487 23.59 3.20 -0.93
N SER A 488 22.47 3.90 -0.73
CA SER A 488 21.16 3.56 -1.32
C SER A 488 21.18 3.65 -2.86
N LEU A 489 21.72 4.74 -3.41
CA LEU A 489 21.87 4.95 -4.85
C LEU A 489 22.77 3.88 -5.48
N THR A 490 23.94 3.57 -4.88
CA THR A 490 24.84 2.54 -5.43
C THR A 490 24.33 1.11 -5.22
N SER A 491 23.47 0.86 -4.22
CA SER A 491 22.82 -0.45 -4.02
C SER A 491 21.72 -0.69 -5.06
N LEU A 492 20.89 0.33 -5.33
CA LEU A 492 19.85 0.27 -6.36
C LEU A 492 20.45 0.28 -7.77
N ILE A 493 21.48 1.09 -8.00
CA ILE A 493 22.07 1.38 -9.31
C ILE A 493 23.61 1.24 -9.23
N PRO A 494 24.16 0.02 -9.32
CA PRO A 494 25.60 -0.23 -9.11
C PRO A 494 26.53 0.48 -10.08
N SER A 495 26.07 0.83 -11.29
CA SER A 495 26.84 1.61 -12.27
C SER A 495 27.21 3.01 -11.78
N LEU A 496 26.45 3.59 -10.84
CA LEU A 496 26.77 4.90 -10.25
C LEU A 496 28.00 4.86 -9.33
N THR A 497 28.43 3.68 -8.85
CA THR A 497 29.53 3.52 -7.87
C THR A 497 30.86 4.11 -8.34
N THR A 498 31.13 4.08 -9.64
CA THR A 498 32.36 4.64 -10.25
C THR A 498 32.20 6.07 -10.77
N HIS A 499 31.01 6.68 -10.57
CA HIS A 499 30.68 7.99 -11.12
C HIS A 499 30.25 9.01 -10.07
N LEU A 500 29.63 8.60 -8.96
CA LEU A 500 29.27 9.52 -7.88
C LEU A 500 30.54 10.02 -7.13
N PRO A 501 30.59 11.32 -6.78
CA PRO A 501 31.54 11.83 -5.79
C PRO A 501 31.40 11.11 -4.43
N PRO A 502 32.46 11.08 -3.60
CA PRO A 502 32.47 10.31 -2.36
C PRO A 502 31.36 10.69 -1.35
N PRO A 503 30.98 9.77 -0.43
CA PRO A 503 30.04 10.07 0.65
C PRO A 503 30.43 11.32 1.47
N GLY A 504 29.43 12.12 1.84
CA GLY A 504 29.58 13.38 2.56
C GLY A 504 29.92 14.59 1.68
N SER A 505 30.06 14.41 0.36
CA SER A 505 30.31 15.51 -0.58
C SER A 505 29.03 16.07 -1.22
N SER A 506 29.16 17.15 -2.00
CA SER A 506 28.05 17.77 -2.75
C SER A 506 28.19 17.52 -4.24
N LEU A 507 27.09 17.12 -4.88
CA LEU A 507 26.94 16.93 -6.32
C LEU A 507 26.13 18.10 -6.91
N PRO A 508 26.78 19.13 -7.49
CA PRO A 508 26.07 20.22 -8.17
C PRO A 508 25.50 19.75 -9.52
N SER A 509 24.45 20.44 -9.98
CA SER A 509 23.76 20.14 -11.25
C SER A 509 24.68 20.19 -12.50
N SER A 510 25.79 20.94 -12.42
CA SER A 510 26.82 21.05 -13.45
C SER A 510 27.85 19.91 -13.47
N HIS A 511 27.81 18.98 -12.52
CA HIS A 511 28.75 17.86 -12.47
C HIS A 511 28.39 16.78 -13.50
N PRO A 512 29.34 16.18 -14.25
CA PRO A 512 29.03 15.19 -15.29
C PRO A 512 28.20 13.98 -14.82
N SER A 513 28.34 13.61 -13.55
CA SER A 513 27.58 12.50 -12.94
C SER A 513 26.12 12.83 -12.62
N PHE A 514 25.72 14.10 -12.62
CA PHE A 514 24.35 14.52 -12.29
C PHE A 514 23.35 14.15 -13.40
N PRO A 515 23.64 14.39 -14.70
CA PRO A 515 22.91 13.77 -15.80
C PRO A 515 22.84 12.24 -15.75
N LEU A 516 23.92 11.57 -15.33
CA LEU A 516 23.95 10.11 -15.23
C LEU A 516 23.05 9.60 -14.10
N LEU A 517 23.04 10.28 -12.94
CA LEU A 517 22.13 10.01 -11.83
C LEU A 517 20.66 10.13 -12.26
N LEU A 518 20.28 11.26 -12.87
CA LEU A 518 18.91 11.51 -13.34
C LEU A 518 18.43 10.46 -14.35
N ARG A 519 19.24 10.15 -15.38
CA ARG A 519 18.91 9.11 -16.36
C ARG A 519 18.79 7.74 -15.71
N SER A 520 19.72 7.36 -14.84
CA SER A 520 19.74 6.02 -14.24
C SER A 520 18.56 5.79 -13.28
N LEU A 521 18.14 6.82 -12.52
CA LEU A 521 16.93 6.76 -11.71
C LEU A 521 15.68 6.58 -12.58
N TYR A 522 15.57 7.34 -13.68
CA TYR A 522 14.46 7.21 -14.64
C TYR A 522 14.44 5.81 -15.30
N THR A 523 15.59 5.28 -15.73
CA THR A 523 15.70 3.92 -16.29
C THR A 523 15.34 2.83 -15.28
N LEU A 524 15.69 3.00 -13.99
CA LEU A 524 15.28 2.08 -12.93
C LEU A 524 13.75 2.11 -12.71
N ALA A 525 13.14 3.30 -12.74
CA ALA A 525 11.69 3.47 -12.64
C ALA A 525 10.96 2.83 -13.84
N ASP A 526 11.44 3.05 -15.07
CA ASP A 526 10.95 2.38 -16.29
C ASP A 526 11.08 0.84 -16.18
N SER A 527 12.13 0.35 -15.52
CA SER A 527 12.32 -1.08 -15.28
C SER A 527 11.22 -1.67 -14.39
N PHE A 528 10.70 -0.94 -13.39
CA PHE A 528 9.56 -1.39 -12.58
C PHE A 528 8.25 -1.45 -13.40
N LEU A 529 7.99 -0.45 -14.26
CA LEU A 529 6.84 -0.51 -15.16
C LEU A 529 6.97 -1.64 -16.20
N SER A 530 8.20 -1.99 -16.60
CA SER A 530 8.48 -3.16 -17.43
C SER A 530 8.28 -4.50 -16.67
N VAL A 531 8.40 -4.53 -15.34
CA VAL A 531 7.93 -5.69 -14.54
C VAL A 531 6.42 -5.85 -14.69
N ILE A 532 5.65 -4.75 -14.57
CA ILE A 532 4.18 -4.79 -14.75
C ILE A 532 3.83 -5.25 -16.16
N GLN A 533 4.45 -4.66 -17.19
CA GLN A 533 4.29 -5.11 -18.58
C GLN A 533 4.53 -6.62 -18.74
N ARG A 534 5.56 -7.17 -18.08
CA ARG A 534 5.95 -8.57 -18.22
C ARG A 534 4.91 -9.55 -17.66
N TYR A 535 4.07 -9.13 -16.73
CA TYR A 535 3.12 -9.98 -16.01
C TYR A 535 1.66 -9.50 -16.05
N VAL A 536 1.34 -8.44 -16.81
CA VAL A 536 -0.03 -7.95 -17.03
C VAL A 536 -0.94 -9.04 -17.60
N GLY A 537 -2.21 -9.03 -17.21
CA GLY A 537 -3.23 -9.92 -17.78
C GLY A 537 -3.48 -9.68 -19.27
N HIS A 538 -3.98 -10.70 -19.96
CA HIS A 538 -4.06 -10.76 -21.43
C HIS A 538 -4.91 -9.63 -22.07
N SER A 539 -5.80 -8.99 -21.31
CA SER A 539 -6.65 -7.89 -21.76
C SER A 539 -6.32 -6.55 -21.10
N GLY A 540 -5.10 -6.40 -20.57
CA GLY A 540 -4.72 -5.25 -19.74
C GLY A 540 -5.42 -5.28 -18.39
N SER A 541 -5.37 -6.44 -17.70
CA SER A 541 -5.96 -6.61 -16.38
C SER A 541 -4.89 -6.66 -15.29
N LEU A 542 -5.10 -5.83 -14.27
CA LEU A 542 -4.31 -5.76 -13.04
C LEU A 542 -5.21 -6.25 -11.90
N SER A 543 -4.92 -7.46 -11.41
CA SER A 543 -5.50 -7.99 -10.17
C SER A 543 -4.89 -7.27 -8.95
N GLU A 544 -5.18 -7.76 -7.76
CA GLU A 544 -4.42 -7.43 -6.55
C GLU A 544 -2.94 -7.87 -6.70
N GLN A 545 -2.73 -9.16 -7.00
CA GLN A 545 -1.42 -9.80 -7.03
C GLN A 545 -1.15 -10.48 -8.39
N PHE A 546 0.06 -11.01 -8.59
CA PHE A 546 0.38 -11.86 -9.74
C PHE A 546 1.29 -13.04 -9.38
N GLU A 547 1.29 -14.09 -10.21
CA GLU A 547 1.99 -15.35 -9.98
C GLU A 547 3.47 -15.17 -9.62
N ARG A 548 3.88 -15.51 -8.38
CA ARG A 548 5.26 -15.30 -7.87
C ARG A 548 6.34 -16.07 -8.65
N THR A 549 5.94 -16.99 -9.51
CA THR A 549 6.81 -17.74 -10.43
C THR A 549 6.81 -17.20 -11.87
N GLY A 550 6.01 -16.17 -12.18
CA GLY A 550 5.93 -15.57 -13.50
C GLY A 550 5.27 -16.44 -14.57
N VAL A 551 4.65 -17.55 -14.16
CA VAL A 551 3.99 -18.54 -15.02
C VAL A 551 2.49 -18.55 -14.67
N PRO A 552 1.58 -18.35 -15.63
CA PRO A 552 0.13 -18.44 -15.40
C PRO A 552 -0.28 -19.79 -14.81
N ARG A 553 -1.27 -19.79 -13.91
CA ARG A 553 -1.79 -21.01 -13.26
C ARG A 553 -3.30 -21.01 -13.16
N ARG A 554 -3.88 -22.22 -13.09
CA ARG A 554 -5.30 -22.46 -12.75
C ARG A 554 -5.56 -22.16 -11.26
N SER A 555 -6.81 -22.25 -10.82
CA SER A 555 -7.16 -22.14 -9.40
C SER A 555 -6.66 -23.34 -8.60
N GLU A 556 -6.19 -23.06 -7.38
CA GLU A 556 -5.92 -24.11 -6.41
C GLU A 556 -7.25 -24.71 -5.89
N TRP A 557 -7.15 -25.79 -5.10
CA TRP A 557 -8.31 -26.51 -4.57
C TRP A 557 -8.86 -25.79 -3.34
N HIS A 558 -9.91 -25.00 -3.54
CA HIS A 558 -10.70 -24.42 -2.45
C HIS A 558 -11.86 -25.36 -2.06
N GLU A 559 -12.44 -25.12 -0.88
CA GLU A 559 -13.58 -25.89 -0.40
C GLU A 559 -14.76 -25.84 -1.38
N ASN A 560 -15.54 -26.92 -1.41
CA ASN A 560 -16.68 -27.11 -2.33
C ASN A 560 -16.32 -27.02 -3.83
N GLY A 561 -15.04 -27.06 -4.20
CA GLY A 561 -14.57 -26.99 -5.59
C GLY A 561 -14.72 -25.60 -6.22
N GLN A 562 -14.82 -24.55 -5.41
CA GLN A 562 -14.81 -23.18 -5.88
C GLN A 562 -13.46 -22.79 -6.50
N LEU A 563 -13.48 -21.78 -7.38
CA LEU A 563 -12.31 -21.22 -8.03
C LEU A 563 -12.06 -19.79 -7.56
N GLU A 564 -10.79 -19.45 -7.37
CA GLU A 564 -10.27 -18.08 -7.23
C GLU A 564 -10.77 -17.19 -8.40
N ASP A 565 -11.31 -16.01 -8.10
CA ASP A 565 -12.03 -15.20 -9.12
C ASP A 565 -11.10 -14.57 -10.18
N SER A 566 -9.82 -14.35 -9.87
CA SER A 566 -8.78 -14.00 -10.87
C SER A 566 -8.48 -15.12 -11.87
N LYS A 567 -8.89 -16.37 -11.55
CA LYS A 567 -8.67 -17.59 -12.36
C LYS A 567 -9.94 -18.04 -13.10
N ARG A 568 -10.94 -17.15 -13.21
CA ARG A 568 -12.18 -17.37 -13.96
C ARG A 568 -12.22 -16.52 -15.22
N ASP A 569 -12.78 -17.07 -16.28
CA ASP A 569 -13.29 -16.28 -17.39
C ASP A 569 -14.52 -15.45 -16.92
N PRO A 570 -14.56 -14.13 -17.14
CA PRO A 570 -15.66 -13.29 -16.66
C PRO A 570 -16.95 -13.44 -17.49
N GLU A 571 -16.89 -13.99 -18.71
CA GLU A 571 -18.04 -14.20 -19.59
C GLU A 571 -18.59 -15.62 -19.48
N THR A 572 -17.72 -16.64 -19.42
CA THR A 572 -18.14 -18.06 -19.36
C THR A 572 -18.15 -18.64 -17.95
N GLY A 573 -17.47 -18.01 -16.99
CA GLY A 573 -17.30 -18.53 -15.63
C GLY A 573 -16.35 -19.74 -15.51
N GLU A 574 -15.77 -20.19 -16.62
CA GLU A 574 -14.87 -21.34 -16.70
C GLU A 574 -13.49 -21.06 -16.07
N GLU A 575 -12.78 -22.12 -15.68
CA GLU A 575 -11.44 -22.01 -15.13
C GLU A 575 -10.38 -21.74 -16.20
N VAL A 576 -9.57 -20.71 -15.98
CA VAL A 576 -8.46 -20.31 -16.87
C VAL A 576 -7.11 -20.45 -16.15
N GLU A 577 -6.05 -20.74 -16.90
CA GLU A 577 -4.70 -20.44 -16.43
C GLU A 577 -4.46 -18.93 -16.56
N ALA A 578 -4.28 -18.22 -15.44
CA ALA A 578 -4.10 -16.77 -15.40
C ALA A 578 -2.87 -16.36 -14.60
N ILE A 579 -2.28 -15.21 -14.98
CA ILE A 579 -1.12 -14.60 -14.33
C ILE A 579 -1.49 -13.77 -13.10
N GLY A 580 -2.70 -13.19 -13.07
CA GLY A 580 -3.24 -12.49 -11.91
C GLY A 580 -3.50 -13.45 -10.73
N ARG A 581 -3.55 -12.88 -9.53
CA ARG A 581 -3.83 -13.55 -8.26
C ARG A 581 -4.67 -12.65 -7.34
N GLY A 582 -5.41 -13.27 -6.43
CA GLY A 582 -6.29 -12.58 -5.47
C GLY A 582 -7.50 -11.94 -6.12
N ALA A 583 -7.92 -10.79 -5.61
CA ALA A 583 -9.04 -10.04 -6.18
C ALA A 583 -8.75 -9.64 -7.64
N ARG A 584 -9.64 -9.96 -8.58
CA ARG A 584 -9.48 -9.52 -9.98
C ARG A 584 -9.74 -8.02 -10.10
N ASP A 585 -9.16 -7.37 -11.10
CA ASP A 585 -9.49 -5.99 -11.45
C ASP A 585 -9.51 -5.03 -10.24
N LEU A 586 -8.45 -5.05 -9.42
CA LEU A 586 -8.40 -4.26 -8.18
C LEU A 586 -8.29 -2.76 -8.52
N THR A 587 -9.23 -1.95 -8.03
CA THR A 587 -9.34 -0.53 -8.40
C THR A 587 -8.09 0.27 -8.02
N TRP A 588 -7.46 -0.05 -6.89
CA TRP A 588 -6.20 0.57 -6.46
C TRP A 588 -5.00 0.14 -7.33
N SER A 589 -4.96 -1.10 -7.84
CA SER A 589 -3.92 -1.50 -8.82
C SER A 589 -3.97 -0.65 -10.09
N TYR A 590 -5.17 -0.33 -10.58
CA TYR A 590 -5.33 0.60 -11.71
C TYR A 590 -4.98 2.04 -11.34
N ALA A 591 -5.39 2.52 -10.17
CA ALA A 591 -5.05 3.88 -9.71
C ALA A 591 -3.54 4.08 -9.62
N ALA A 592 -2.81 3.16 -8.96
CA ALA A 592 -1.36 3.22 -8.81
C ALA A 592 -0.62 3.10 -10.14
N PHE A 593 -1.12 2.29 -11.09
CA PHE A 593 -0.54 2.24 -12.44
C PHE A 593 -0.76 3.54 -13.22
N VAL A 594 -1.97 4.10 -13.18
CA VAL A 594 -2.28 5.38 -13.84
C VAL A 594 -1.38 6.49 -13.31
N THR A 595 -1.30 6.68 -11.99
CA THR A 595 -0.52 7.79 -11.42
C THR A 595 0.98 7.59 -11.63
N ALA A 596 1.50 6.36 -11.58
CA ALA A 596 2.90 6.07 -11.95
C ALA A 596 3.23 6.43 -13.41
N VAL A 597 2.28 6.26 -14.35
CA VAL A 597 2.48 6.67 -15.76
C VAL A 597 2.28 8.17 -15.96
N GLU A 598 1.38 8.83 -15.22
CA GLU A 598 1.30 10.30 -15.21
C GLU A 598 2.59 10.93 -14.66
N GLU A 599 3.13 10.38 -13.57
CA GLU A 599 4.39 10.84 -12.95
C GLU A 599 5.59 10.59 -13.87
N ARG A 600 5.62 9.46 -14.59
CA ARG A 600 6.60 9.22 -15.66
C ARG A 600 6.57 10.29 -16.73
N ASP A 601 5.38 10.72 -17.16
CA ASP A 601 5.18 11.78 -18.14
C ASP A 601 5.57 13.16 -17.59
N VAL A 602 5.59 13.38 -16.26
CA VAL A 602 6.11 14.60 -15.61
C VAL A 602 7.64 14.54 -15.50
N ALA A 603 8.19 13.48 -14.92
CA ALA A 603 9.62 13.25 -14.73
C ALA A 603 10.39 13.24 -16.06
N ARG A 604 9.81 12.70 -17.13
CA ARG A 604 10.35 12.79 -18.50
C ARG A 604 10.55 14.23 -18.94
N LYS A 605 9.51 15.08 -18.81
CA LYS A 605 9.57 16.51 -19.15
C LYS A 605 10.50 17.28 -18.22
N ALA A 606 10.68 16.84 -16.97
CA ALA A 606 11.68 17.41 -16.06
C ALA A 606 13.11 17.06 -16.52
N LEU A 607 13.37 15.81 -16.86
CA LEU A 607 14.63 15.30 -17.40
C LEU A 607 15.04 16.02 -18.71
N GLU A 608 14.13 16.14 -19.67
CA GLU A 608 14.32 16.86 -20.93
C GLU A 608 14.70 18.34 -20.70
N ARG A 609 14.02 19.03 -19.77
CA ARG A 609 14.32 20.42 -19.39
C ARG A 609 15.67 20.55 -18.68
N ALA A 610 16.01 19.61 -17.79
CA ALA A 610 17.24 19.64 -17.01
C ALA A 610 18.50 19.27 -17.80
N LEU A 611 18.37 18.49 -18.88
CA LEU A 611 19.48 18.02 -19.72
C LEU A 611 19.56 18.70 -21.10
N GLY A 612 18.52 19.43 -21.49
CA GLY A 612 18.36 20.00 -22.83
C GLY A 612 17.77 19.00 -23.83
N ALA A 613 16.93 19.49 -24.74
CA ALA A 613 16.13 18.71 -25.68
C ALA A 613 16.92 18.11 -26.86
N GLY A 614 18.11 17.54 -26.60
CA GLY A 614 19.03 17.07 -27.65
C GLY A 614 19.68 15.69 -27.43
N VAL A 615 19.35 14.97 -26.35
CA VAL A 615 20.13 13.78 -25.96
C VAL A 615 19.52 12.43 -26.36
N GLU A 616 18.39 12.41 -27.08
CA GLU A 616 17.92 11.19 -27.75
C GLU A 616 18.92 10.68 -28.82
N ALA A 617 19.84 11.53 -29.26
CA ALA A 617 20.86 11.20 -30.26
C ALA A 617 21.94 10.21 -29.79
N GLU A 618 22.21 10.08 -28.49
CA GLU A 618 23.33 9.25 -27.99
C GLU A 618 22.98 7.75 -27.84
N GLU A 619 21.71 7.40 -27.58
CA GLU A 619 21.31 5.99 -27.45
C GLU A 619 21.45 5.22 -28.78
N GLY A 620 21.27 5.90 -29.91
CA GLY A 620 21.56 5.35 -31.24
C GLY A 620 23.06 5.10 -31.45
N ALA A 621 23.92 6.00 -30.97
CA ALA A 621 25.36 5.91 -31.14
C ALA A 621 25.98 4.73 -30.35
N LEU A 622 25.47 4.43 -29.15
CA LEU A 622 25.93 3.30 -28.33
C LEU A 622 25.51 1.94 -28.89
N LYS A 623 24.37 1.84 -29.58
CA LYS A 623 23.96 0.62 -30.32
C LYS A 623 24.71 0.46 -31.65
N GLY A 624 25.26 1.53 -32.22
CA GLY A 624 25.93 1.53 -33.53
C GLY A 624 27.34 0.94 -33.55
N LYS A 625 28.09 0.91 -32.44
CA LYS A 625 29.50 0.48 -32.39
C LYS A 625 29.72 -1.00 -31.99
N GLY A 626 28.71 -1.85 -32.19
CA GLY A 626 28.77 -3.29 -31.90
C GLY A 626 28.89 -4.20 -33.13
N ARG A 627 29.07 -3.66 -34.34
CA ARG A 627 29.16 -4.41 -35.61
C ARG A 627 30.05 -3.72 -36.66
N GLU A 628 31.36 -3.85 -36.49
CA GLU A 628 32.36 -3.98 -37.57
C GLU A 628 33.32 -5.11 -37.19
#